data_AF-A0A8B7E9H3-F1
#
_entry.id   AF-A0A8B7E9H3-F1
#
_cell.length_a   1.000
_cell.length_b   1.000
_cell.length_c   1.000
_cell.angle_alpha   90.00
_cell.angle_beta   90.00
_cell.angle_gamma   90.00
#
_symmetry.space_group_name_H-M   'P 1'
#
loop_
_entity.id
_entity.type
_entity.pdbx_description
1 polymer ?
#
loop_
_entity_poly.entity_id
_entity_poly.type
_entity_poly.pdbx_seq_one_letter_code
_entity_poly.pdbx_strand_id
1 'polypeptide(L)'
;MLLKAEVPWITFGWCVAHRLELSLKEKLGKTASFNDVDYMILKMHYIYKKSPKKLRQLGELVSIIEDDEYNIGGFRPKKASGTRWISHKVQALEMILDKYGVYLTHLENMTEDITFTNAERAKFKGYHKKWIHARMPLYIALFIEILAPAKMLSKCFQSDEIDVLASSGFVQQAKSHLNRIQKTKFINLPTVKRFQSQIKSKSIHIELVTNSIIERLETSDTITDMYGTKVLNTEGWLQSIENETFLDEGIENLFDFYRAPLRHAGFAGTVNDVLDAWHSLVNYTVKYLAPHNTGYRKLWHQIFSSSMKNESVPVLLIAELLFTLPVSNAKVERLFSLMNRVKMDTRNSLKEKRLENLI
;
A
#
# COMPACT_ATOMS: atom_id res chain seq x y z
N MET A 1 -7.10 14.80 39.56
CA MET A 1 -6.19 14.66 40.72
C MET A 1 -6.86 15.03 42.05
N LEU A 2 -8.08 15.57 42.06
CA LEU A 2 -8.85 15.92 43.27
C LEU A 2 -9.34 14.69 44.09
N LEU A 3 -9.88 13.65 43.43
CA LEU A 3 -10.39 12.45 44.12
C LEU A 3 -9.37 11.71 44.99
N LYS A 4 -8.08 11.77 44.63
CA LYS A 4 -7.01 11.09 45.36
C LYS A 4 -6.59 11.86 46.63
N ALA A 5 -6.90 13.15 46.68
CA ALA A 5 -6.71 13.97 47.87
C ALA A 5 -7.80 13.69 48.91
N GLU A 6 -9.03 13.45 48.49
CA GLU A 6 -10.15 13.10 49.38
C GLU A 6 -10.17 11.61 49.75
N VAL A 7 -9.68 10.73 48.87
CA VAL A 7 -9.66 9.27 49.09
C VAL A 7 -8.26 8.72 48.78
N PRO A 8 -7.31 8.76 49.72
CA PRO A 8 -5.91 8.40 49.46
C PRO A 8 -5.70 6.95 49.01
N TRP A 9 -6.59 6.04 49.41
CA TRP A 9 -6.54 4.62 49.07
C TRP A 9 -7.16 4.26 47.72
N ILE A 10 -7.71 5.24 46.97
CA ILE A 10 -8.31 4.96 45.66
C ILE A 10 -7.22 4.61 44.62
N THR A 11 -7.43 3.52 43.90
CA THR A 11 -6.56 3.08 42.80
C THR A 11 -7.29 3.22 41.47
N PHE A 12 -6.61 3.76 40.47
CA PHE A 12 -7.16 3.94 39.13
C PHE A 12 -6.61 2.87 38.19
N GLY A 13 -7.50 2.03 37.65
CA GLY A 13 -7.21 1.10 36.57
C GLY A 13 -7.55 1.71 35.21
N TRP A 14 -6.67 1.55 34.23
CA TRP A 14 -6.98 1.97 32.86
C TRP A 14 -7.71 0.84 32.13
N CYS A 15 -8.81 1.16 31.46
CA CYS A 15 -9.56 0.18 30.66
C CYS A 15 -8.69 -0.39 29.52
N VAL A 16 -8.51 -1.72 29.52
CA VAL A 16 -7.68 -2.43 28.54
C VAL A 16 -8.28 -2.32 27.12
N ALA A 17 -9.62 -2.38 27.01
CA ALA A 17 -10.31 -2.17 25.74
C ALA A 17 -10.01 -0.77 25.15
N HIS A 18 -10.08 0.27 25.98
CA HIS A 18 -9.80 1.64 25.53
C HIS A 18 -8.32 1.82 25.13
N ARG A 19 -7.38 1.25 25.90
CA ARG A 19 -5.95 1.25 25.54
C ARG A 19 -5.67 0.55 24.21
N LEU A 20 -6.34 -0.57 23.94
CA LEU A 20 -6.26 -1.26 22.66
C LEU A 20 -6.75 -0.36 21.52
N GLU A 21 -7.89 0.33 21.68
CA GLU A 21 -8.40 1.25 20.67
C GLU A 21 -7.45 2.41 20.39
N LEU A 22 -6.91 3.03 21.43
CA LEU A 22 -6.00 4.17 21.31
C LEU A 22 -4.70 3.78 20.60
N SER A 23 -4.11 2.64 20.96
CA SER A 23 -2.87 2.17 20.33
C SER A 23 -3.04 1.88 18.84
N LEU A 24 -4.17 1.27 18.45
CA LEU A 24 -4.48 1.02 17.04
C LEU A 24 -4.74 2.31 16.26
N LYS A 25 -5.53 3.24 16.82
CA LYS A 25 -5.77 4.55 16.19
C LYS A 25 -4.47 5.30 15.96
N GLU A 26 -3.58 5.34 16.95
CA GLU A 26 -2.32 6.06 16.86
C GLU A 26 -1.38 5.44 15.81
N LYS A 27 -1.27 4.10 15.78
CA LYS A 27 -0.37 3.41 14.84
C LYS A 27 -0.92 3.42 13.42
N LEU A 28 -2.20 3.12 13.22
CA LEU A 28 -2.82 3.10 11.90
C LEU A 28 -2.98 4.52 11.32
N GLY A 29 -3.25 5.53 12.15
CA GLY A 29 -3.34 6.92 11.71
C GLY A 29 -2.03 7.50 11.18
N LYS A 30 -0.89 6.83 11.42
CA LYS A 30 0.42 7.19 10.84
C LYS A 30 0.64 6.55 9.45
N THR A 31 -0.27 5.70 8.99
CA THR A 31 -0.15 4.97 7.73
C THR A 31 -0.99 5.65 6.64
N ALA A 32 -0.33 6.10 5.56
CA ALA A 32 -1.00 6.80 4.46
C ALA A 32 -2.14 5.98 3.84
N SER A 33 -1.92 4.69 3.57
CA SER A 33 -2.95 3.80 3.01
C SER A 33 -4.16 3.63 3.92
N PHE A 34 -3.96 3.63 5.25
CA PHE A 34 -5.08 3.59 6.20
C PHE A 34 -5.86 4.89 6.19
N ASN A 35 -5.17 6.03 6.15
CA ASN A 35 -5.81 7.34 6.09
C ASN A 35 -6.62 7.54 4.81
N ASP A 36 -6.14 7.02 3.67
CA ASP A 36 -6.90 7.02 2.41
C ASP A 36 -8.18 6.19 2.52
N VAL A 37 -8.08 4.98 3.06
CA VAL A 37 -9.24 4.11 3.33
C VAL A 37 -10.21 4.78 4.30
N ASP A 38 -9.71 5.33 5.40
CA ASP A 38 -10.54 5.95 6.44
C ASP A 38 -11.28 7.19 5.90
N TYR A 39 -10.57 8.02 5.14
CA TYR A 39 -11.15 9.17 4.46
C TYR A 39 -12.29 8.74 3.54
N MET A 40 -12.08 7.73 2.71
CA MET A 40 -13.08 7.31 1.74
C MET A 40 -14.33 6.71 2.41
N ILE A 41 -14.16 5.85 3.42
CA ILE A 41 -15.29 5.29 4.17
C ILE A 41 -16.11 6.41 4.82
N LEU A 42 -15.44 7.42 5.38
CA LEU A 42 -16.09 8.58 5.95
C LEU A 42 -16.91 9.34 4.90
N LYS A 43 -16.34 9.55 3.70
CA LYS A 43 -17.06 10.23 2.61
C LYS A 43 -18.27 9.43 2.15
N MET A 44 -18.15 8.12 1.98
CA MET A 44 -19.28 7.27 1.62
C MET A 44 -20.39 7.36 2.66
N HIS A 45 -20.06 7.22 3.94
CA HIS A 45 -21.05 7.39 5.01
C HIS A 45 -21.81 8.72 4.89
N TYR A 46 -21.10 9.83 4.68
CA TYR A 46 -21.76 11.14 4.59
C TYR A 46 -22.55 11.38 3.30
N ILE A 47 -22.13 10.81 2.16
CA ILE A 47 -22.86 10.92 0.89
C ILE A 47 -24.28 10.39 1.05
N TYR A 48 -24.42 9.18 1.62
CA TYR A 48 -25.71 8.52 1.75
C TYR A 48 -26.46 8.92 3.03
N LYS A 49 -25.76 9.29 4.11
CA LYS A 49 -26.42 9.78 5.33
C LYS A 49 -27.16 11.10 5.10
N LYS A 50 -26.62 11.99 4.25
CA LYS A 50 -27.19 13.32 4.02
C LYS A 50 -28.20 13.36 2.88
N SER A 51 -28.40 12.27 2.14
CA SER A 51 -29.26 12.26 0.97
C SER A 51 -30.08 10.97 0.88
N PRO A 52 -31.35 11.02 1.29
CA PRO A 52 -32.29 9.92 1.12
C PRO A 52 -32.43 9.50 -0.34
N LYS A 53 -32.40 10.46 -1.29
CA LYS A 53 -32.44 10.19 -2.74
C LYS A 53 -31.27 9.29 -3.17
N LYS A 54 -30.03 9.66 -2.83
CA LYS A 54 -28.83 8.87 -3.17
C LYS A 54 -28.85 7.49 -2.53
N LEU A 55 -29.39 7.39 -1.32
CA LEU A 55 -29.54 6.09 -0.66
C LEU A 55 -30.58 5.21 -1.37
N ARG A 56 -31.69 5.78 -1.83
CA ARG A 56 -32.71 5.05 -2.59
C ARG A 56 -32.14 4.54 -3.92
N GLN A 57 -31.46 5.40 -4.67
CA GLN A 57 -30.77 5.03 -5.92
C GLN A 57 -29.76 3.90 -5.71
N LEU A 58 -29.00 3.95 -4.61
CA LEU A 58 -28.12 2.84 -4.22
C LEU A 58 -28.89 1.55 -3.93
N GLY A 59 -30.02 1.64 -3.23
CA GLY A 59 -30.89 0.48 -2.96
C GLY A 59 -31.46 -0.13 -4.24
N GLU A 60 -31.83 0.69 -5.21
CA GLU A 60 -32.27 0.26 -6.55
C GLU A 60 -31.15 -0.52 -7.25
N LEU A 61 -29.91 -0.02 -7.22
CA LEU A 61 -28.75 -0.75 -7.76
C LEU A 61 -28.48 -2.08 -7.05
N VAL A 62 -28.68 -2.15 -5.73
CA VAL A 62 -28.55 -3.40 -4.98
C VAL A 62 -29.65 -4.38 -5.37
N SER A 63 -30.89 -3.93 -5.55
CA SER A 63 -32.01 -4.82 -5.94
C SER A 63 -31.89 -5.39 -7.35
N ILE A 64 -31.13 -4.74 -8.23
CA ILE A 64 -30.84 -5.24 -9.58
C ILE A 64 -29.84 -6.41 -9.52
N ILE A 65 -28.98 -6.44 -8.51
CA ILE A 65 -27.96 -7.46 -8.34
C ILE A 65 -28.54 -8.56 -7.44
N GLU A 66 -28.55 -9.80 -7.93
CA GLU A 66 -29.20 -10.95 -7.26
C GLU A 66 -28.84 -11.07 -5.77
N ASP A 67 -29.83 -11.40 -4.93
CA ASP A 67 -29.76 -11.34 -3.45
C ASP A 67 -28.68 -12.29 -2.86
N ASP A 68 -28.29 -13.33 -3.60
CA ASP A 68 -27.26 -14.31 -3.21
C ASP A 68 -25.82 -13.80 -3.43
N GLU A 69 -25.64 -12.61 -4.00
CA GLU A 69 -24.32 -12.06 -4.32
C GLU A 69 -23.59 -11.46 -3.11
N TYR A 70 -24.34 -11.07 -2.07
CA TYR A 70 -23.84 -10.30 -0.93
C TYR A 70 -23.89 -11.10 0.37
N ASN A 71 -22.80 -11.06 1.13
CA ASN A 71 -22.68 -11.80 2.38
C ASN A 71 -23.19 -11.01 3.58
N ILE A 72 -23.46 -9.71 3.40
CA ILE A 72 -23.79 -8.79 4.49
C ILE A 72 -25.14 -8.16 4.21
N GLY A 73 -26.10 -8.31 5.12
CA GLY A 73 -27.41 -7.68 4.99
C GLY A 73 -27.36 -6.15 5.00
N GLY A 74 -28.20 -5.54 4.16
CA GLY A 74 -28.32 -4.08 4.00
C GLY A 74 -27.20 -3.46 3.15
N PHE A 75 -27.41 -2.21 2.72
CA PHE A 75 -26.53 -1.53 1.75
C PHE A 75 -26.10 -0.12 2.16
N ARG A 76 -26.56 0.38 3.30
CA ARG A 76 -26.19 1.70 3.80
C ARG A 76 -24.77 1.67 4.38
N PRO A 77 -23.84 2.54 3.94
CA PRO A 77 -22.51 2.62 4.55
C PRO A 77 -22.57 2.95 6.04
N LYS A 78 -21.96 2.08 6.85
CA LYS A 78 -21.93 2.21 8.30
C LYS A 78 -20.96 3.31 8.73
N LYS A 79 -21.26 3.94 9.87
CA LYS A 79 -20.36 4.93 10.47
C LYS A 79 -19.12 4.22 11.00
N ALA A 80 -17.93 4.67 10.59
CA ALA A 80 -16.66 4.08 10.97
C ALA A 80 -15.96 4.79 12.15
N SER A 81 -16.66 5.68 12.85
CA SER A 81 -16.11 6.52 13.92
C SER A 81 -17.01 6.55 15.15
N GLY A 82 -16.44 6.92 16.31
CA GLY A 82 -17.14 7.01 17.59
C GLY A 82 -16.56 6.10 18.67
N THR A 83 -17.35 5.86 19.73
CA THR A 83 -17.13 4.85 20.77
C THR A 83 -17.17 3.45 20.15
N ARG A 84 -16.40 2.49 20.69
CA ARG A 84 -16.25 1.14 20.11
C ARG A 84 -15.71 1.17 18.68
N TRP A 85 -14.67 1.98 18.47
CA TRP A 85 -14.11 2.31 17.17
C TRP A 85 -13.72 1.06 16.37
N ILE A 86 -13.11 0.05 17.01
CA ILE A 86 -12.62 -1.15 16.29
C ILE A 86 -13.80 -1.88 15.65
N SER A 87 -14.84 -2.16 16.43
CA SER A 87 -16.05 -2.86 15.96
C SER A 87 -16.75 -2.10 14.84
N HIS A 88 -16.92 -0.78 14.99
CA HIS A 88 -17.55 0.04 13.96
C HIS A 88 -16.71 0.14 12.70
N LYS A 89 -15.37 0.24 12.83
CA LYS A 89 -14.44 0.31 11.71
C LYS A 89 -14.51 -0.94 10.86
N VAL A 90 -14.41 -2.12 11.48
CA VAL A 90 -14.46 -3.39 10.76
C VAL A 90 -15.81 -3.59 10.08
N GLN A 91 -16.92 -3.31 10.75
CA GLN A 91 -18.24 -3.43 10.13
C GLN A 91 -18.44 -2.50 8.93
N ALA A 92 -17.88 -1.29 8.98
CA ALA A 92 -17.94 -0.36 7.85
C ALA A 92 -17.06 -0.82 6.68
N LEU A 93 -15.87 -1.35 6.98
CA LEU A 93 -14.98 -1.95 5.98
C LEU A 93 -15.62 -3.17 5.32
N GLU A 94 -16.17 -4.08 6.11
CA GLU A 94 -16.87 -5.30 5.65
C GLU A 94 -18.02 -4.94 4.71
N MET A 95 -18.91 -4.01 5.11
CA MET A 95 -20.04 -3.52 4.29
C MET A 95 -19.57 -2.93 2.95
N ILE A 96 -18.54 -2.09 3.00
CA ILE A 96 -18.02 -1.43 1.80
C ILE A 96 -17.34 -2.42 0.86
N LEU A 97 -16.60 -3.40 1.39
CA LEU A 97 -15.94 -4.42 0.57
C LEU A 97 -16.96 -5.34 -0.10
N ASP A 98 -18.00 -5.75 0.64
CA ASP A 98 -19.05 -6.65 0.15
C ASP A 98 -19.82 -6.04 -1.03
N LYS A 99 -20.14 -4.74 -0.97
CA LYS A 99 -20.90 -4.01 -2.01
C LYS A 99 -20.04 -3.07 -2.83
N TYR A 100 -18.74 -3.35 -2.93
CA TYR A 100 -17.78 -2.43 -3.51
C TYR A 100 -18.15 -1.99 -4.93
N GLY A 101 -18.53 -2.95 -5.77
CA GLY A 101 -18.97 -2.71 -7.15
C GLY A 101 -20.16 -1.76 -7.21
N VAL A 102 -21.21 -2.02 -6.43
CA VAL A 102 -22.41 -1.17 -6.39
C VAL A 102 -22.10 0.28 -6.05
N TYR A 103 -21.28 0.47 -5.02
CA TYR A 103 -20.88 1.80 -4.59
C TYR A 103 -20.03 2.51 -5.65
N LEU A 104 -19.17 1.78 -6.37
CA LEU A 104 -18.38 2.31 -7.48
C LEU A 104 -19.29 2.73 -8.65
N THR A 105 -20.19 1.85 -9.09
CA THR A 105 -21.19 2.14 -10.14
C THR A 105 -22.06 3.34 -9.77
N HIS A 106 -22.53 3.41 -8.52
CA HIS A 106 -23.33 4.57 -8.11
C HIS A 106 -22.52 5.88 -8.11
N LEU A 107 -21.24 5.83 -7.71
CA LEU A 107 -20.36 7.00 -7.79
C LEU A 107 -20.17 7.46 -9.23
N GLU A 108 -19.98 6.52 -10.16
CA GLU A 108 -19.86 6.76 -11.60
C GLU A 108 -21.11 7.44 -12.16
N ASN A 109 -22.30 6.87 -11.91
CA ASN A 109 -23.58 7.46 -12.31
C ASN A 109 -23.74 8.90 -11.81
N MET A 110 -23.36 9.16 -10.55
CA MET A 110 -23.41 10.52 -9.99
C MET A 110 -22.42 11.50 -10.62
N THR A 111 -21.37 11.01 -11.30
CA THR A 111 -20.45 11.89 -12.04
C THR A 111 -21.05 12.41 -13.34
N GLU A 112 -21.99 11.68 -13.91
CA GLU A 112 -22.63 11.98 -15.21
C GLU A 112 -24.02 12.63 -15.03
N ASP A 113 -24.64 12.47 -13.86
CA ASP A 113 -25.96 13.01 -13.57
C ASP A 113 -25.98 14.56 -13.61
N ILE A 114 -26.62 15.08 -14.67
CA ILE A 114 -26.75 16.52 -14.92
C ILE A 114 -27.57 17.26 -13.86
N THR A 115 -28.37 16.54 -13.05
CA THR A 115 -29.18 17.13 -11.97
C THR A 115 -28.36 17.59 -10.77
N PHE A 116 -27.11 17.12 -10.62
CA PHE A 116 -26.19 17.65 -9.62
C PHE A 116 -25.54 18.97 -10.06
N THR A 117 -25.00 19.71 -9.12
CA THR A 117 -24.19 20.89 -9.47
C THR A 117 -22.85 20.49 -10.08
N ASN A 118 -22.22 21.38 -10.86
CA ASN A 118 -20.86 21.16 -11.38
C ASN A 118 -19.85 20.85 -10.27
N ALA A 119 -19.97 21.52 -9.12
CA ALA A 119 -19.12 21.30 -7.96
C ALA A 119 -19.32 19.90 -7.34
N GLU A 120 -20.56 19.41 -7.25
CA GLU A 120 -20.85 18.05 -6.78
C GLU A 120 -20.34 16.99 -7.74
N ARG A 121 -20.58 17.13 -9.05
CA ARG A 121 -20.04 16.22 -10.06
C ARG A 121 -18.52 16.14 -10.01
N ALA A 122 -17.83 17.28 -9.92
CA ALA A 122 -16.38 17.33 -9.77
C ALA A 122 -15.89 16.58 -8.51
N LYS A 123 -16.62 16.73 -7.41
CA LYS A 123 -16.35 16.01 -6.16
C LYS A 123 -16.56 14.51 -6.29
N PHE A 124 -17.65 14.05 -6.92
CA PHE A 124 -17.88 12.63 -7.20
C PHE A 124 -16.83 12.07 -8.14
N LYS A 125 -16.41 12.81 -9.17
CA LYS A 125 -15.30 12.43 -10.06
C LYS A 125 -14.00 12.24 -9.30
N GLY A 126 -13.71 13.12 -8.32
CA GLY A 126 -12.57 12.94 -7.42
C GLY A 126 -12.65 11.69 -6.55
N TYR A 127 -13.85 11.33 -6.06
CA TYR A 127 -14.07 10.11 -5.29
C TYR A 127 -13.98 8.85 -6.15
N HIS A 128 -14.63 8.86 -7.32
CA HIS A 128 -14.58 7.78 -8.30
C HIS A 128 -13.14 7.49 -8.71
N LYS A 129 -12.35 8.52 -9.05
CA LYS A 129 -10.92 8.37 -9.40
C LYS A 129 -10.12 7.69 -8.30
N LYS A 130 -10.40 7.95 -7.01
CA LYS A 130 -9.71 7.28 -5.91
C LYS A 130 -10.13 5.82 -5.74
N TRP A 131 -11.41 5.52 -5.97
CA TRP A 131 -12.02 4.22 -5.75
C TRP A 131 -11.89 3.23 -6.91
N ILE A 132 -11.75 3.70 -8.14
CA ILE A 132 -11.57 2.80 -9.27
C ILE A 132 -10.23 2.03 -9.21
N HIS A 133 -9.27 2.50 -8.41
CA HIS A 133 -7.98 1.82 -8.27
C HIS A 133 -8.10 0.53 -7.47
N ALA A 134 -7.62 -0.58 -8.04
CA ALA A 134 -7.61 -1.91 -7.41
C ALA A 134 -6.91 -1.96 -6.04
N ARG A 135 -5.99 -1.04 -5.76
CA ARG A 135 -5.36 -0.91 -4.43
C ARG A 135 -6.37 -0.64 -3.31
N MET A 136 -7.47 0.05 -3.61
CA MET A 136 -8.47 0.43 -2.59
C MET A 136 -9.18 -0.76 -1.97
N PRO A 137 -9.87 -1.64 -2.72
CA PRO A 137 -10.51 -2.81 -2.14
C PRO A 137 -9.50 -3.78 -1.52
N LEU A 138 -8.29 -3.87 -2.06
CA LEU A 138 -7.19 -4.66 -1.48
C LEU A 138 -6.72 -4.13 -0.11
N TYR A 139 -6.58 -2.80 0.04
CA TYR A 139 -6.29 -2.20 1.34
C TYR A 139 -7.45 -2.38 2.33
N ILE A 140 -8.70 -2.27 1.87
CA ILE A 140 -9.87 -2.54 2.72
C ILE A 140 -9.82 -3.99 3.23
N ALA A 141 -9.58 -4.96 2.34
CA ALA A 141 -9.43 -6.37 2.72
C ALA A 141 -8.29 -6.59 3.72
N LEU A 142 -7.13 -5.93 3.51
CA LEU A 142 -6.00 -5.99 4.45
C LEU A 142 -6.37 -5.44 5.84
N PHE A 143 -7.06 -4.31 5.90
CA PHE A 143 -7.41 -3.69 7.18
C PHE A 143 -8.50 -4.47 7.92
N ILE A 144 -9.38 -5.19 7.21
CA ILE A 144 -10.29 -6.16 7.84
C ILE A 144 -9.48 -7.26 8.54
N GLU A 145 -8.48 -7.84 7.86
CA GLU A 145 -7.61 -8.89 8.44
C GLU A 145 -6.85 -8.39 9.66
N ILE A 146 -6.23 -7.21 9.58
CA ILE A 146 -5.45 -6.64 10.69
C ILE A 146 -6.34 -6.30 11.89
N LEU A 147 -7.54 -5.78 11.65
CA LEU A 147 -8.44 -5.36 12.72
C LEU A 147 -9.32 -6.49 13.27
N ALA A 148 -9.44 -7.63 12.57
CA ALA A 148 -10.27 -8.75 13.02
C ALA A 148 -9.82 -9.33 14.38
N PRO A 149 -8.53 -9.62 14.64
CA PRO A 149 -8.07 -10.05 15.96
C PRO A 149 -8.35 -9.00 17.04
N ALA A 150 -8.20 -7.72 16.70
CA ALA A 150 -8.48 -6.62 17.62
C ALA A 150 -9.98 -6.45 17.92
N LYS A 151 -10.86 -6.71 16.94
CA LYS A 151 -12.33 -6.70 17.10
C LYS A 151 -12.76 -7.82 18.06
N MET A 152 -12.19 -9.02 17.91
CA MET A 152 -12.44 -10.13 18.83
C MET A 152 -11.99 -9.79 20.24
N LEU A 153 -10.74 -9.33 20.39
CA LEU A 153 -10.20 -8.95 21.69
C LEU A 153 -10.99 -7.81 22.36
N SER A 154 -11.39 -6.80 21.58
CA SER A 154 -12.23 -5.71 22.06
C SER A 154 -13.60 -6.18 22.55
N LYS A 155 -14.21 -7.19 21.89
CA LYS A 155 -15.46 -7.80 22.34
C LYS A 155 -15.27 -8.61 23.62
N CYS A 156 -14.20 -9.37 23.74
CA CYS A 156 -13.89 -10.14 24.96
C CYS A 156 -13.75 -9.21 26.18
N PHE A 157 -13.06 -8.08 26.03
CA PHE A 157 -12.93 -7.07 27.10
C PHE A 157 -14.23 -6.31 27.43
N GLN A 158 -15.29 -6.50 26.67
CA GLN A 158 -16.62 -5.95 26.95
C GLN A 158 -17.56 -6.96 27.61
N SER A 159 -17.08 -8.19 27.88
CA SER A 159 -17.85 -9.21 28.61
C SER A 159 -17.87 -8.91 30.11
N ASP A 160 -19.00 -9.14 30.75
CA ASP A 160 -19.17 -8.95 32.20
C ASP A 160 -18.45 -10.04 33.03
N GLU A 161 -18.09 -11.17 32.40
CA GLU A 161 -17.48 -12.34 33.06
C GLU A 161 -15.97 -12.48 32.79
N ILE A 162 -15.29 -11.43 32.32
CA ILE A 162 -13.86 -11.53 31.99
C ILE A 162 -12.96 -11.38 33.22
N ASP A 163 -12.14 -12.39 33.49
CA ASP A 163 -11.07 -12.32 34.49
C ASP A 163 -9.69 -11.97 33.87
N VAL A 164 -8.70 -11.75 34.74
CA VAL A 164 -7.33 -11.36 34.34
C VAL A 164 -6.61 -12.47 33.56
N LEU A 165 -6.84 -13.75 33.89
CA LEU A 165 -6.21 -14.89 33.24
C LEU A 165 -6.77 -15.07 31.82
N ALA A 166 -8.10 -15.04 31.68
CA ALA A 166 -8.79 -15.06 30.41
C ALA A 166 -8.36 -13.87 29.52
N SER A 167 -8.29 -12.66 30.09
CA SER A 167 -7.76 -11.46 29.42
C SER A 167 -6.35 -11.68 28.86
N SER A 168 -5.44 -12.25 29.65
CA SER A 168 -4.07 -12.57 29.20
C SER A 168 -4.06 -13.59 28.05
N GLY A 169 -4.88 -14.65 28.17
CA GLY A 169 -5.05 -15.66 27.12
C GLY A 169 -5.53 -15.07 25.79
N PHE A 170 -6.55 -14.20 25.82
CA PHE A 170 -7.05 -13.53 24.62
C PHE A 170 -6.02 -12.60 23.97
N VAL A 171 -5.21 -11.90 24.77
CA VAL A 171 -4.11 -11.06 24.25
C VAL A 171 -3.06 -11.92 23.53
N GLN A 172 -2.67 -13.06 24.12
CA GLN A 172 -1.72 -13.97 23.47
C GLN A 172 -2.28 -14.57 22.18
N GLN A 173 -3.56 -14.93 22.16
CA GLN A 173 -4.22 -15.43 20.96
C GLN A 173 -4.23 -14.38 19.84
N ALA A 174 -4.61 -13.13 20.16
CA ALA A 174 -4.58 -12.03 19.19
C ALA A 174 -3.17 -11.76 18.66
N LYS A 175 -2.15 -11.81 19.53
CA LYS A 175 -0.74 -11.66 19.14
C LYS A 175 -0.29 -12.77 18.19
N SER A 176 -0.60 -14.02 18.50
CA SER A 176 -0.30 -15.17 17.65
C SER A 176 -0.97 -15.06 16.28
N HIS A 177 -2.22 -14.58 16.24
CA HIS A 177 -2.93 -14.33 14.99
C HIS A 177 -2.24 -13.23 14.15
N LEU A 178 -1.91 -12.09 14.75
CA LEU A 178 -1.20 -11.00 14.06
C LEU A 178 0.17 -11.45 13.53
N ASN A 179 0.91 -12.24 14.30
CA ASN A 179 2.18 -12.83 13.85
C ASN A 179 1.99 -13.76 12.64
N ARG A 180 0.90 -14.53 12.61
CA ARG A 180 0.55 -15.38 11.46
C ARG A 180 0.24 -14.54 10.23
N ILE A 181 -0.53 -13.45 10.38
CA ILE A 181 -0.82 -12.51 9.29
C ILE A 181 0.47 -11.93 8.73
N GLN A 182 1.40 -11.50 9.59
CA GLN A 182 2.69 -10.93 9.18
C GLN A 182 3.53 -11.90 8.33
N LYS A 183 3.48 -13.20 8.64
CA LYS A 183 4.21 -14.25 7.91
C LYS A 183 3.49 -14.73 6.65
N THR A 184 2.20 -14.42 6.50
CA THR A 184 1.39 -14.87 5.37
C THR A 184 1.57 -13.90 4.20
N LYS A 185 1.88 -14.42 3.00
CA LYS A 185 1.91 -13.57 1.79
C LYS A 185 0.56 -12.87 1.62
N PHE A 186 0.56 -11.61 1.22
CA PHE A 186 -0.65 -10.78 1.08
C PHE A 186 -1.77 -11.47 0.29
N ILE A 187 -1.43 -12.09 -0.84
CA ILE A 187 -2.34 -12.84 -1.72
C ILE A 187 -3.02 -14.04 -1.04
N ASN A 188 -2.44 -14.52 0.07
CA ASN A 188 -2.91 -15.69 0.79
C ASN A 188 -3.80 -15.34 1.99
N LEU A 189 -4.02 -14.06 2.28
CA LEU A 189 -4.92 -13.64 3.34
C LEU A 189 -6.38 -14.02 2.99
N PRO A 190 -7.18 -14.56 3.92
CA PRO A 190 -8.52 -15.07 3.63
C PRO A 190 -9.45 -14.08 2.93
N THR A 191 -9.52 -12.84 3.43
CA THR A 191 -10.37 -11.78 2.88
C THR A 191 -9.91 -11.34 1.49
N VAL A 192 -8.59 -11.31 1.26
CA VAL A 192 -8.00 -11.00 -0.05
C VAL A 192 -8.32 -12.11 -1.06
N LYS A 193 -8.12 -13.37 -0.67
CA LYS A 193 -8.47 -14.54 -1.48
C LYS A 193 -9.95 -14.55 -1.85
N ARG A 194 -10.83 -14.30 -0.88
CA ARG A 194 -12.28 -14.26 -1.10
C ARG A 194 -12.67 -13.16 -2.08
N PHE A 195 -12.11 -11.96 -1.92
CA PHE A 195 -12.37 -10.85 -2.85
C PHE A 195 -11.88 -11.20 -4.27
N GLN A 196 -10.70 -11.82 -4.38
CA GLN A 196 -10.17 -12.24 -5.68
C GLN A 196 -10.97 -13.37 -6.34
N SER A 197 -11.48 -14.33 -5.57
CA SER A 197 -12.35 -15.37 -6.11
C SER A 197 -13.69 -14.80 -6.61
N GLN A 198 -14.25 -13.81 -5.91
CA GLN A 198 -15.46 -13.10 -6.34
C GLN A 198 -15.25 -12.31 -7.64
N ILE A 199 -14.04 -11.80 -7.87
CA ILE A 199 -13.67 -11.17 -9.16
C ILE A 199 -13.53 -12.23 -10.26
N LYS A 200 -12.89 -13.38 -9.96
CA LYS A 200 -12.65 -14.46 -10.93
C LYS A 200 -13.92 -15.16 -11.41
N SER A 201 -15.00 -15.16 -10.63
CA SER A 201 -16.26 -15.80 -11.03
C SER A 201 -17.13 -14.94 -11.95
N LYS A 202 -16.75 -13.70 -12.28
CA LYS A 202 -17.57 -12.74 -13.03
C LYS A 202 -16.83 -12.21 -14.27
N SER A 203 -16.95 -13.00 -15.33
CA SER A 203 -16.30 -12.90 -16.65
C SER A 203 -16.82 -11.75 -17.53
N ILE A 204 -16.65 -10.51 -17.08
CA ILE A 204 -16.59 -9.33 -18.00
C ILE A 204 -15.70 -8.22 -17.41
N HIS A 205 -15.65 -8.14 -16.08
CA HIS A 205 -14.78 -7.22 -15.38
C HIS A 205 -13.35 -7.73 -15.24
N ILE A 206 -13.09 -9.03 -15.39
CA ILE A 206 -11.71 -9.55 -15.44
C ILE A 206 -10.99 -8.99 -16.66
N GLU A 207 -11.63 -8.92 -17.83
CA GLU A 207 -11.02 -8.37 -19.02
C GLU A 207 -10.79 -6.86 -18.87
N LEU A 208 -11.76 -6.10 -18.34
CA LEU A 208 -11.61 -4.66 -18.07
C LEU A 208 -10.60 -4.33 -16.97
N VAL A 209 -10.52 -5.13 -15.90
CA VAL A 209 -9.56 -4.94 -14.80
C VAL A 209 -8.19 -5.44 -15.21
N THR A 210 -8.09 -6.52 -15.98
CA THR A 210 -6.84 -7.01 -16.55
C THR A 210 -6.32 -6.01 -17.57
N ASN A 211 -7.17 -5.50 -18.48
CA ASN A 211 -6.82 -4.41 -19.40
C ASN A 211 -6.48 -3.12 -18.64
N SER A 212 -7.20 -2.74 -17.58
CA SER A 212 -6.87 -1.56 -16.76
C SER A 212 -5.60 -1.74 -15.90
N ILE A 213 -5.21 -2.98 -15.60
CA ILE A 213 -3.96 -3.32 -14.90
C ILE A 213 -2.81 -3.38 -15.90
N ILE A 214 -3.02 -3.94 -17.08
CA ILE A 214 -2.08 -3.97 -18.22
C ILE A 214 -1.81 -2.53 -18.68
N GLU A 215 -2.85 -1.76 -19.01
CA GLU A 215 -2.76 -0.36 -19.44
C GLU A 215 -2.17 0.58 -18.35
N ARG A 216 -2.29 0.24 -17.05
CA ARG A 216 -1.67 1.02 -15.94
C ARG A 216 -0.29 0.52 -15.50
N LEU A 217 0.09 -0.71 -15.82
CA LEU A 217 1.44 -1.22 -15.59
C LEU A 217 2.34 -0.93 -16.78
N GLU A 218 1.80 -0.91 -18.00
CA GLU A 218 2.49 -0.50 -19.24
C GLU A 218 2.64 1.03 -19.36
N THR A 219 1.76 1.84 -18.76
CA THR A 219 1.96 3.31 -18.73
C THR A 219 3.03 3.79 -17.73
N SER A 220 3.74 2.86 -17.07
CA SER A 220 4.97 3.13 -16.31
C SER A 220 6.23 2.72 -17.07
N ASP A 221 6.16 2.50 -18.39
CA ASP A 221 7.34 2.20 -19.19
C ASP A 221 8.21 3.46 -19.37
N THR A 222 8.91 3.83 -18.30
CA THR A 222 10.23 4.41 -18.53
C THR A 222 11.12 3.28 -19.03
N ILE A 223 11.97 3.55 -20.02
CA ILE A 223 12.98 2.60 -20.54
C ILE A 223 13.74 1.93 -19.39
N THR A 224 13.96 2.66 -18.30
CA THR A 224 14.57 2.20 -17.05
C THR A 224 13.75 1.22 -16.22
N ASP A 225 12.42 1.36 -16.14
CA ASP A 225 11.58 0.44 -15.38
C ASP A 225 11.37 -0.89 -16.12
N MET A 226 11.17 -0.81 -17.44
CA MET A 226 10.89 -1.96 -18.32
C MET A 226 12.12 -2.86 -18.51
N TYR A 227 13.29 -2.28 -18.77
CA TYR A 227 14.52 -3.04 -19.02
C TYR A 227 15.41 -3.14 -17.79
N GLY A 228 15.48 -2.10 -16.95
CA GLY A 228 16.33 -2.09 -15.77
C GLY A 228 15.95 -3.16 -14.74
N THR A 229 14.66 -3.43 -14.56
CA THR A 229 14.20 -4.51 -13.66
C THR A 229 14.62 -5.89 -14.15
N LYS A 230 14.64 -6.11 -15.47
CA LYS A 230 15.04 -7.38 -16.08
C LYS A 230 16.55 -7.57 -16.06
N VAL A 231 17.30 -6.51 -16.40
CA VAL A 231 18.77 -6.50 -16.35
C VAL A 231 19.29 -6.70 -14.92
N LEU A 232 18.67 -6.06 -13.92
CA LEU A 232 19.08 -6.21 -12.52
C LEU A 232 18.72 -7.56 -11.91
N ASN A 233 17.70 -8.26 -12.44
CA ASN A 233 17.22 -9.53 -11.90
C ASN A 233 18.15 -10.70 -12.27
N THR A 234 19.15 -10.91 -11.42
CA THR A 234 20.16 -11.96 -11.58
C THR A 234 19.61 -13.38 -11.62
N GLU A 235 18.43 -13.65 -11.03
CA GLU A 235 17.80 -14.99 -11.09
C GLU A 235 17.39 -15.36 -12.52
N GLY A 236 17.07 -14.36 -13.35
CA GLY A 236 16.70 -14.56 -14.76
C GLY A 236 17.87 -14.84 -15.69
N TRP A 237 19.11 -14.66 -15.23
CA TRP A 237 20.30 -14.74 -16.08
C TRP A 237 20.64 -16.16 -16.54
N LEU A 238 20.05 -17.20 -15.94
CA LEU A 238 20.17 -18.58 -16.44
C LEU A 238 19.63 -18.75 -17.86
N GLN A 239 18.77 -17.83 -18.34
CA GLN A 239 18.29 -17.82 -19.72
C GLN A 239 19.42 -17.61 -20.73
N SER A 240 20.57 -17.07 -20.32
CA SER A 240 21.74 -16.95 -21.18
C SER A 240 22.31 -18.30 -21.63
N ILE A 241 21.97 -19.39 -20.94
CA ILE A 241 22.40 -20.76 -21.30
C ILE A 241 21.70 -21.20 -22.59
N GLU A 242 20.45 -20.77 -22.80
CA GLU A 242 19.61 -21.15 -23.93
C GLU A 242 19.60 -20.09 -25.03
N ASN A 243 19.79 -18.81 -24.66
CA ASN A 243 19.82 -17.69 -25.58
C ASN A 243 20.92 -16.68 -25.19
N GLU A 244 22.01 -16.68 -25.95
CA GLU A 244 23.17 -15.80 -25.70
C GLU A 244 22.81 -14.31 -25.82
N THR A 245 21.87 -13.95 -26.69
CA THR A 245 21.42 -12.56 -26.90
C THR A 245 20.26 -12.15 -25.96
N PHE A 246 20.08 -12.90 -24.87
CA PHE A 246 19.06 -12.59 -23.88
C PHE A 246 19.31 -11.20 -23.26
N LEU A 247 18.29 -10.34 -23.38
CA LEU A 247 18.26 -8.94 -22.92
C LEU A 247 19.14 -7.95 -23.70
N ASP A 248 19.66 -8.30 -24.87
CA ASP A 248 20.44 -7.38 -25.71
C ASP A 248 19.66 -6.10 -26.04
N GLU A 249 18.42 -6.25 -26.52
CA GLU A 249 17.51 -5.12 -26.77
C GLU A 249 17.33 -4.25 -25.51
N GLY A 250 17.31 -4.86 -24.32
CA GLY A 250 17.18 -4.11 -23.08
C GLY A 250 18.45 -3.32 -22.73
N ILE A 251 19.61 -3.90 -22.98
CA ILE A 251 20.91 -3.24 -22.78
C ILE A 251 21.11 -2.12 -23.80
N GLU A 252 20.73 -2.33 -25.06
CA GLU A 252 20.77 -1.30 -26.11
C GLU A 252 19.90 -0.09 -25.75
N ASN A 253 18.65 -0.34 -25.35
CA ASN A 253 17.73 0.72 -24.96
C ASN A 253 18.20 1.46 -23.70
N LEU A 254 18.78 0.77 -22.72
CA LEU A 254 19.36 1.38 -21.53
C LEU A 254 20.64 2.18 -21.85
N PHE A 255 21.47 1.69 -22.76
CA PHE A 255 22.66 2.39 -23.24
C PHE A 255 22.27 3.70 -23.93
N ASP A 256 21.27 3.66 -24.80
CA ASP A 256 20.78 4.87 -25.48
C ASP A 256 20.15 5.86 -24.51
N PHE A 257 19.37 5.37 -23.55
CA PHE A 257 18.77 6.19 -22.50
C PHE A 257 19.82 6.88 -21.61
N TYR A 258 20.88 6.16 -21.22
CA TYR A 258 21.95 6.66 -20.35
C TYR A 258 23.18 7.17 -21.08
N ARG A 259 23.12 7.36 -22.41
CA ARG A 259 24.26 7.75 -23.24
C ARG A 259 24.99 9.00 -22.73
N ALA A 260 24.25 10.03 -22.32
CA ALA A 260 24.84 11.26 -21.80
C ALA A 260 25.53 11.05 -20.42
N PRO A 261 24.88 10.43 -19.41
CA PRO A 261 25.53 10.01 -18.16
C PRO A 261 26.78 9.12 -18.35
N LEU A 262 26.71 8.13 -19.24
CA LEU A 262 27.84 7.22 -19.51
C LEU A 262 29.05 7.98 -20.08
N ARG A 263 28.82 8.89 -21.02
CA ARG A 263 29.88 9.79 -21.53
C ARG A 263 30.46 10.67 -20.45
N HIS A 264 29.63 11.19 -19.56
CA HIS A 264 30.09 12.01 -18.43
C HIS A 264 30.93 11.20 -17.42
N ALA A 265 30.62 9.91 -17.25
CA ALA A 265 31.41 8.97 -16.45
C ALA A 265 32.73 8.53 -17.15
N GLY A 266 33.03 9.05 -18.34
CA GLY A 266 34.25 8.75 -19.09
C GLY A 266 34.15 7.54 -20.02
N PHE A 267 32.97 6.94 -20.20
CA PHE A 267 32.77 5.87 -21.17
C PHE A 267 32.54 6.44 -22.57
N ALA A 268 33.49 6.19 -23.50
CA ALA A 268 33.44 6.65 -24.89
C ALA A 268 33.17 5.52 -25.90
N GLY A 269 32.86 4.31 -25.43
CA GLY A 269 32.60 3.14 -26.26
C GLY A 269 31.23 3.14 -26.95
N THR A 270 31.00 2.10 -27.74
CA THR A 270 29.78 1.82 -28.48
C THR A 270 28.86 0.89 -27.72
N VAL A 271 27.63 0.70 -28.22
CA VAL A 271 26.68 -0.27 -27.66
C VAL A 271 27.21 -1.70 -27.70
N ASN A 272 28.00 -2.06 -28.71
CA ASN A 272 28.60 -3.38 -28.84
C ASN A 272 29.60 -3.65 -27.71
N ASP A 273 30.40 -2.65 -27.32
CA ASP A 273 31.31 -2.77 -26.17
C ASP A 273 30.56 -3.03 -24.85
N VAL A 274 29.32 -2.55 -24.75
CA VAL A 274 28.45 -2.80 -23.60
C VAL A 274 27.83 -4.20 -23.67
N LEU A 275 27.41 -4.64 -24.85
CA LEU A 275 26.85 -5.99 -25.06
C LEU A 275 27.90 -7.08 -24.82
N ASP A 276 29.12 -6.92 -25.32
CA ASP A 276 30.22 -7.85 -25.09
C ASP A 276 30.54 -7.98 -23.58
N ALA A 277 30.55 -6.84 -22.89
CA ALA A 277 30.72 -6.78 -21.43
C ALA A 277 29.53 -7.42 -20.69
N TRP A 278 28.31 -7.31 -21.22
CA TRP A 278 27.09 -7.87 -20.65
C TRP A 278 27.11 -9.40 -20.73
N HIS A 279 27.37 -9.95 -21.90
CA HIS A 279 27.46 -11.40 -22.10
C HIS A 279 28.57 -12.02 -21.24
N SER A 280 29.74 -11.37 -21.20
CA SER A 280 30.87 -11.80 -20.37
C SER A 280 30.52 -11.80 -18.89
N LEU A 281 29.87 -10.74 -18.40
CA LEU A 281 29.44 -10.62 -17.01
C LEU A 281 28.40 -11.68 -16.62
N VAL A 282 27.39 -11.87 -17.47
CA VAL A 282 26.31 -12.83 -17.24
C VAL A 282 26.85 -14.25 -17.22
N ASN A 283 27.66 -14.61 -18.22
CA ASN A 283 28.29 -15.93 -18.31
C ASN A 283 29.18 -16.22 -17.10
N TYR A 284 30.03 -15.26 -16.71
CA TYR A 284 30.83 -15.38 -15.48
C TYR A 284 29.96 -15.59 -14.24
N THR A 285 28.90 -14.81 -14.09
CA THR A 285 28.03 -14.88 -12.92
C THR A 285 27.29 -16.22 -12.85
N VAL A 286 26.71 -16.67 -13.97
CA VAL A 286 26.03 -17.96 -14.07
C VAL A 286 26.98 -19.11 -13.75
N LYS A 287 28.20 -19.07 -14.31
CA LYS A 287 29.18 -20.16 -14.20
C LYS A 287 29.85 -20.23 -12.83
N TYR A 288 30.11 -19.09 -12.18
CA TYR A 288 30.97 -19.03 -10.98
C TYR A 288 30.27 -18.52 -9.72
N LEU A 289 29.16 -17.80 -9.82
CA LEU A 289 28.50 -17.13 -8.68
C LEU A 289 27.11 -17.71 -8.31
N ALA A 290 26.65 -18.73 -9.05
CA ALA A 290 25.42 -19.48 -8.79
C ALA A 290 24.21 -18.54 -8.49
N PRO A 291 23.78 -17.74 -9.47
CA PRO A 291 22.87 -16.61 -9.23
C PRO A 291 21.49 -17.01 -8.68
N HIS A 292 21.07 -18.25 -8.91
CA HIS A 292 19.80 -18.82 -8.40
C HIS A 292 19.83 -19.16 -6.90
N ASN A 293 21.01 -19.29 -6.29
CA ASN A 293 21.18 -19.66 -4.89
C ASN A 293 21.80 -18.55 -4.03
N THR A 294 22.17 -17.43 -4.64
CA THR A 294 22.83 -16.30 -3.97
C THR A 294 21.88 -15.11 -3.90
N GLY A 295 21.59 -14.63 -2.68
CA GLY A 295 20.67 -13.51 -2.49
C GLY A 295 21.10 -12.24 -3.25
N TYR A 296 20.16 -11.63 -3.98
CA TYR A 296 20.32 -10.47 -4.88
C TYR A 296 21.40 -9.45 -4.48
N ARG A 297 21.32 -8.87 -3.27
CA ARG A 297 22.27 -7.83 -2.83
C ARG A 297 23.68 -8.37 -2.64
N LYS A 298 23.79 -9.60 -2.14
CA LYS A 298 25.07 -10.27 -1.92
C LYS A 298 25.72 -10.58 -3.27
N LEU A 299 24.93 -11.00 -4.25
CA LEU A 299 25.40 -11.34 -5.59
C LEU A 299 25.91 -10.10 -6.34
N TRP A 300 25.15 -9.01 -6.36
CA TRP A 300 25.63 -7.75 -6.93
C TRP A 300 26.90 -7.25 -6.23
N HIS A 301 26.98 -7.33 -4.90
CA HIS A 301 28.21 -6.99 -4.19
C HIS A 301 29.41 -7.85 -4.61
N GLN A 302 29.20 -9.16 -4.83
CA GLN A 302 30.24 -10.07 -5.33
C GLN A 302 30.67 -9.72 -6.75
N ILE A 303 29.73 -9.38 -7.64
CA ILE A 303 30.01 -8.93 -9.01
C ILE A 303 30.89 -7.68 -9.00
N PHE A 304 30.50 -6.65 -8.23
CA PHE A 304 31.24 -5.38 -8.10
C PHE A 304 32.61 -5.54 -7.42
N SER A 305 32.83 -6.65 -6.72
CA SER A 305 34.09 -6.97 -6.03
C SER A 305 34.90 -8.06 -6.75
N SER A 306 34.42 -8.53 -7.92
CA SER A 306 35.03 -9.64 -8.64
C SER A 306 36.23 -9.18 -9.48
N SER A 307 37.06 -10.14 -9.90
CA SER A 307 38.14 -9.90 -10.85
C SER A 307 37.65 -9.42 -12.22
N MET A 308 36.36 -9.65 -12.55
CA MET A 308 35.75 -9.22 -13.81
C MET A 308 35.29 -7.77 -13.81
N LYS A 309 35.35 -7.09 -12.66
CA LYS A 309 34.89 -5.69 -12.53
C LYS A 309 35.42 -4.79 -13.65
N ASN A 310 36.71 -4.90 -13.99
CA ASN A 310 37.36 -4.03 -14.97
C ASN A 310 36.90 -4.29 -16.40
N GLU A 311 36.57 -5.54 -16.73
CA GLU A 311 36.05 -5.94 -18.05
C GLU A 311 34.55 -5.65 -18.17
N SER A 312 33.82 -5.65 -17.04
CA SER A 312 32.38 -5.35 -16.99
C SER A 312 32.04 -3.89 -16.75
N VAL A 313 33.04 -2.98 -16.68
CA VAL A 313 32.82 -1.54 -16.38
C VAL A 313 31.69 -0.92 -17.20
N PRO A 314 31.57 -1.13 -18.53
CA PRO A 314 30.52 -0.50 -19.33
C PRO A 314 29.10 -0.82 -18.82
N VAL A 315 28.88 -2.08 -18.44
CA VAL A 315 27.59 -2.57 -17.92
C VAL A 315 27.41 -2.22 -16.45
N LEU A 316 28.48 -2.24 -15.65
CA LEU A 316 28.41 -1.86 -14.24
C LEU A 316 28.06 -0.38 -14.08
N LEU A 317 28.46 0.50 -14.99
CA LEU A 317 28.01 1.89 -15.02
C LEU A 317 26.49 1.99 -15.25
N ILE A 318 25.93 1.19 -16.15
CA ILE A 318 24.47 1.12 -16.35
C ILE A 318 23.79 0.58 -15.10
N ALA A 319 24.33 -0.47 -14.46
CA ALA A 319 23.80 -1.02 -13.22
C ALA A 319 23.86 -0.02 -12.06
N GLU A 320 24.94 0.76 -11.93
CA GLU A 320 25.07 1.83 -10.94
C GLU A 320 24.01 2.92 -11.16
N LEU A 321 23.80 3.35 -12.42
CA LEU A 321 22.75 4.31 -12.76
C LEU A 321 21.37 3.78 -12.40
N LEU A 322 21.08 2.50 -12.69
CA LEU A 322 19.83 1.84 -12.29
C LEU A 322 19.68 1.75 -10.77
N PHE A 323 20.76 1.54 -10.01
CA PHE A 323 20.71 1.57 -8.54
C PHE A 323 20.53 2.96 -7.95
N THR A 324 20.82 4.02 -8.71
CA THR A 324 20.55 5.40 -8.30
C THR A 324 19.11 5.83 -8.51
N LEU A 325 18.31 5.03 -9.25
CA LEU A 325 16.90 5.32 -9.46
C LEU A 325 16.16 5.35 -8.13
N PRO A 326 15.39 6.42 -7.85
CA PRO A 326 14.66 6.55 -6.60
C PRO A 326 13.46 5.60 -6.58
N VAL A 327 13.67 4.37 -6.11
CA VAL A 327 12.58 3.36 -5.91
C VAL A 327 11.62 3.79 -4.79
N SER A 328 12.00 4.79 -3.98
CA SER A 328 11.13 5.35 -2.95
C SER A 328 11.49 6.80 -2.61
N ASN A 329 10.55 7.72 -2.80
CA ASN A 329 10.66 9.10 -2.32
C ASN A 329 10.48 9.23 -0.80
N ALA A 330 10.26 8.14 -0.06
CA ALA A 330 9.93 8.18 1.36
C ALA A 330 11.03 8.80 2.26
N LYS A 331 12.29 8.79 1.82
CA LYS A 331 13.38 9.52 2.52
C LYS A 331 13.38 11.00 2.19
N VAL A 332 13.14 11.35 0.92
CA VAL A 332 13.04 12.74 0.44
C VAL A 332 11.80 13.44 1.02
N GLU A 333 10.66 12.75 1.09
CA GLU A 333 9.44 13.22 1.73
C GLU A 333 9.60 13.38 3.26
N ARG A 334 10.37 12.49 3.90
CA ARG A 334 10.75 12.65 5.31
C ARG A 334 11.66 13.86 5.52
N LEU A 335 12.61 14.10 4.62
CA LEU A 335 13.51 15.24 4.65
C LEU A 335 12.75 16.56 4.43
N PHE A 336 11.84 16.62 3.46
CA PHE A 336 10.97 17.77 3.23
C PHE A 336 9.98 18.01 4.37
N SER A 337 9.47 16.95 5.00
CA SER A 337 8.66 17.06 6.22
C SER A 337 9.47 17.62 7.40
N LEU A 338 10.73 17.21 7.53
CA LEU A 338 11.64 17.76 8.53
C LEU A 338 11.96 19.23 8.24
N MET A 339 12.20 19.55 6.97
CA MET A 339 12.51 20.91 6.52
C MET A 339 11.29 21.84 6.68
N ASN A 340 10.07 21.34 6.47
CA ASN A 340 8.83 22.05 6.79
C ASN A 340 8.67 22.27 8.29
N ARG A 341 9.04 21.31 9.16
CA ARG A 341 9.10 21.53 10.62
C ARG A 341 10.12 22.59 11.01
N VAL A 342 11.28 22.61 10.38
CA VAL A 342 12.30 23.63 10.67
C VAL A 342 11.86 25.01 10.18
N LYS A 343 11.32 25.10 8.97
CA LYS A 343 10.89 26.37 8.35
C LYS A 343 9.59 26.93 8.94
N MET A 344 8.62 26.07 9.30
CA MET A 344 7.30 26.48 9.78
C MET A 344 7.20 26.39 11.30
N ASP A 345 7.45 25.22 11.90
CA ASP A 345 7.24 25.02 13.35
C ASP A 345 8.33 25.67 14.21
N THR A 346 9.57 25.75 13.71
CA THR A 346 10.70 26.25 14.52
C THR A 346 10.97 27.74 14.30
N ARG A 347 10.70 28.26 13.09
CA ARG A 347 10.91 29.67 12.72
C ARG A 347 9.70 30.57 13.03
N ASN A 348 8.47 30.03 13.02
CA ASN A 348 7.25 30.80 13.32
C ASN A 348 6.71 30.59 14.75
N SER A 349 7.43 29.89 15.63
CA SER A 349 7.03 29.80 17.05
C SER A 349 7.61 30.99 17.84
N LEU A 350 6.84 32.07 17.93
CA LEU A 350 6.93 33.04 19.03
C LEU A 350 6.24 32.42 20.25
N LYS A 351 6.93 31.52 20.95
CA LYS A 351 6.47 31.06 22.27
C LYS A 351 7.01 32.01 23.34
N GLU A 352 6.17 32.36 24.30
CA GLU A 352 6.46 33.25 25.46
C GLU A 352 7.85 33.04 26.06
N LYS A 353 8.24 31.77 26.26
CA LYS A 353 9.57 31.34 26.77
C LYS A 353 10.80 31.83 25.98
N ARG A 354 10.63 32.32 24.75
CA ARG A 354 11.70 32.94 23.94
C ARG A 354 11.58 34.47 23.84
N LEU A 355 10.42 35.02 24.19
CA LEU A 355 10.17 36.46 24.29
C LEU A 355 10.70 37.02 25.63
N GLU A 356 10.70 36.20 26.69
CA GLU A 356 11.30 36.52 28.00
C GLU A 356 12.83 36.76 27.96
N ASN A 357 13.50 36.38 26.87
CA ASN A 357 14.95 36.64 26.67
C ASN A 357 15.22 37.90 25.84
N LEU A 358 14.18 38.67 25.46
CA LEU A 358 14.29 39.90 24.67
C LEU A 358 13.93 41.16 25.46
N ILE A 359 13.60 41.03 26.76
CA ILE A 359 13.41 42.14 27.69
C ILE A 359 14.40 41.99 28.84
#